data_AF-A0A3C0YM75-F1
#
_entry.id   AF-A0A3C0YM75-F1
#
_cell.length_a   1.000
_cell.length_b   1.000
_cell.length_c   1.000
_cell.angle_alpha   90.00
_cell.angle_beta   90.00
_cell.angle_gamma   90.00
#
_symmetry.space_group_name_H-M   'P 1'
#
loop_
_entity.id
_entity.type
_entity.pdbx_description
1 polymer ?
#
loop_
_entity_poly.entity_id
_entity_poly.type
_entity_poly.pdbx_seq_one_letter_code
_entity_poly.pdbx_strand_id
1 'polypeptide(L)'
;DLSKNEDAKGIGQRLFLNNCAQCHGSDARGTRGFPNLTDQDWLYGGSPEKIKETINNGRMGVMPPMAAAVGNEEEIKNVANYVLSLSNSQHDAKRAELGKTKFTTICAACHGADGKGNQLVGAPNLTDNIWLHGAGEANIIKRIHEGKTNQMPSWQAKFTPEQIHVLTSYVWGMSNH
;
A
#
# COMPACT_ATOMS: atom_id res chain seq x y z
N ASP A 1 20.17 -7.96 17.39
CA ASP A 1 19.03 -7.25 16.80
C ASP A 1 19.31 -5.74 16.87
N LEU A 2 19.60 -5.12 15.73
CA LEU A 2 19.96 -3.70 15.65
C LEU A 2 18.79 -2.78 16.01
N SER A 3 17.55 -3.27 15.87
CA SER A 3 16.35 -2.51 16.20
C SER A 3 16.23 -2.22 17.69
N LYS A 4 16.95 -2.98 18.54
CA LYS A 4 16.97 -2.85 20.00
C LYS A 4 18.19 -2.08 20.54
N ASN A 5 19.11 -1.66 19.67
CA ASN A 5 20.28 -0.88 20.05
C ASN A 5 19.94 0.62 20.03
N GLU A 6 20.07 1.31 21.15
CA GLU A 6 19.66 2.71 21.31
C GLU A 6 20.46 3.69 20.43
N ASP A 7 21.76 3.46 20.23
CA ASP A 7 22.58 4.28 19.35
C ASP A 7 22.15 4.12 17.89
N ALA A 8 21.87 2.88 17.47
CA ALA A 8 21.37 2.57 16.13
C ALA A 8 19.97 3.16 15.89
N LYS A 9 19.08 3.09 16.89
CA LYS A 9 17.76 3.75 16.84
C LYS A 9 17.91 5.26 16.67
N GLY A 10 18.78 5.90 17.44
CA GLY A 10 19.01 7.35 17.35
C GLY A 10 19.53 7.79 15.97
N ILE A 11 20.41 7.01 15.36
CA ILE A 11 20.88 7.26 13.99
C ILE A 11 19.73 7.05 12.99
N GLY A 12 19.02 5.94 13.08
CA GLY A 12 17.89 5.61 12.21
C GLY A 12 16.78 6.67 12.26
N GLN A 13 16.44 7.15 13.44
CA GLN A 13 15.48 8.24 13.65
C GLN A 13 15.91 9.52 12.95
N ARG A 14 17.17 9.93 13.10
CA ARG A 14 17.68 11.13 12.41
C ARG A 14 17.64 10.96 10.89
N LEU A 15 18.01 9.79 10.37
CA LEU A 15 17.93 9.51 8.93
C LEU A 15 16.47 9.60 8.45
N PHE A 16 15.54 9.00 9.19
CA PHE A 16 14.12 8.99 8.84
C PHE A 16 13.50 10.39 8.87
N LEU A 17 13.70 11.16 9.95
CA LEU A 17 13.12 12.50 10.09
C LEU A 17 13.60 13.47 9.00
N ASN A 18 14.87 13.37 8.59
CA ASN A 18 15.44 14.26 7.59
C ASN A 18 15.09 13.89 6.15
N ASN A 19 14.62 12.67 5.87
CA ASN A 19 14.53 12.16 4.50
C ASN A 19 13.22 11.45 4.16
N CYS A 20 12.59 10.80 5.12
CA CYS A 20 11.40 9.96 4.89
C CYS A 20 10.12 10.60 5.45
N ALA A 21 10.24 11.37 6.54
CA ALA A 21 9.11 11.95 7.26
C ALA A 21 8.28 12.95 6.43
N GLN A 22 8.85 13.55 5.38
CA GLN A 22 8.11 14.45 4.50
C GLN A 22 6.92 13.74 3.81
N CYS A 23 7.07 12.44 3.55
CA CYS A 23 6.04 11.62 2.91
C CYS A 23 5.34 10.72 3.92
N HIS A 24 6.10 10.04 4.77
CA HIS A 24 5.59 9.05 5.72
C HIS A 24 5.18 9.63 7.06
N GLY A 25 5.29 10.95 7.27
CA GLY A 25 5.00 11.60 8.55
C GLY A 25 6.13 11.44 9.57
N SER A 26 6.21 12.36 10.53
CA SER A 26 7.23 12.33 11.59
C SER A 26 7.07 11.17 12.57
N ASP A 27 5.84 10.68 12.73
CA ASP A 27 5.50 9.48 13.52
C ASP A 27 5.39 8.22 12.65
N ALA A 28 5.79 8.31 11.36
CA ALA A 28 5.77 7.24 10.38
C ALA A 28 4.38 6.66 10.06
N ARG A 29 3.29 7.32 10.49
CA ARG A 29 1.91 6.84 10.24
C ARG A 29 1.38 7.13 8.84
N GLY A 30 2.20 7.75 8.00
CA GLY A 30 1.83 8.08 6.64
C GLY A 30 0.78 9.19 6.56
N THR A 31 0.29 9.42 5.35
CA THR A 31 -0.79 10.33 5.03
C THR A 31 -1.56 9.78 3.82
N ARG A 32 -2.59 10.48 3.33
CA ARG A 32 -3.29 10.04 2.12
C ARG A 32 -2.30 9.88 0.94
N GLY A 33 -2.17 8.67 0.43
CA GLY A 33 -1.24 8.31 -0.65
C GLY A 33 0.12 7.78 -0.19
N PHE A 34 0.47 7.92 1.09
CA PHE A 34 1.72 7.45 1.67
C PHE A 34 1.50 6.43 2.80
N PRO A 35 2.04 5.20 2.69
CA PRO A 35 1.78 4.13 3.65
C PRO A 35 2.14 4.48 5.09
N ASN A 36 1.37 3.93 6.01
CA ASN A 36 1.70 3.82 7.42
C ASN A 36 2.77 2.75 7.59
N LEU A 37 3.91 3.10 8.18
CA LEU A 37 5.04 2.18 8.39
C LEU A 37 5.03 1.56 9.79
N THR A 38 4.08 1.93 10.65
CA THR A 38 3.96 1.43 12.02
C THR A 38 2.93 0.30 12.15
N ASP A 39 2.18 -0.02 11.09
CA ASP A 39 1.22 -1.12 11.09
C ASP A 39 1.80 -2.39 10.43
N GLN A 40 0.93 -3.37 10.23
CA GLN A 40 1.28 -4.67 9.66
C GLN A 40 0.83 -4.82 8.19
N ASP A 41 0.34 -3.75 7.55
CA ASP A 41 -0.12 -3.78 6.16
C ASP A 41 0.98 -3.36 5.20
N TRP A 42 1.75 -4.35 4.76
CA TRP A 42 2.91 -4.14 3.90
C TRP A 42 2.61 -4.48 2.44
N LEU A 43 2.54 -3.44 1.59
CA LEU A 43 2.32 -3.57 0.15
C LEU A 43 3.37 -4.44 -0.58
N TYR A 44 4.63 -4.42 -0.13
CA TYR A 44 5.74 -5.16 -0.76
C TYR A 44 6.41 -6.16 0.19
N GLY A 45 5.74 -6.49 1.31
CA GLY A 45 6.27 -7.36 2.36
C GLY A 45 7.00 -6.59 3.48
N GLY A 46 6.77 -7.02 4.73
CA GLY A 46 7.26 -6.37 5.94
C GLY A 46 8.51 -7.01 6.56
N SER A 47 9.14 -7.98 5.90
CA SER A 47 10.40 -8.55 6.40
C SER A 47 11.54 -7.52 6.28
N PRO A 48 12.57 -7.58 7.14
CA PRO A 48 13.72 -6.69 7.05
C PRO A 48 14.35 -6.66 5.64
N GLU A 49 14.40 -7.81 4.96
CA GLU A 49 14.94 -7.93 3.60
C GLU A 49 14.08 -7.17 2.58
N LYS A 50 12.75 -7.26 2.69
CA LYS A 50 11.81 -6.57 1.79
C LYS A 50 11.73 -5.07 2.03
N ILE A 51 11.85 -4.65 3.29
CA ILE A 51 11.98 -3.24 3.65
C ILE A 51 13.31 -2.69 3.10
N LYS A 52 14.42 -3.41 3.27
CA LYS A 52 15.72 -3.02 2.72
C LYS A 52 15.68 -2.92 1.20
N GLU A 53 15.09 -3.89 0.52
CA GLU A 53 14.92 -3.90 -0.94
C GLU A 53 14.13 -2.67 -1.41
N THR A 54 13.06 -2.34 -0.70
CA THR A 54 12.23 -1.15 -0.98
C THR A 54 13.01 0.15 -0.78
N ILE A 55 13.73 0.30 0.34
CA ILE A 55 14.54 1.50 0.59
C ILE A 55 15.66 1.65 -0.45
N ASN A 56 16.33 0.55 -0.78
CA ASN A 56 17.47 0.56 -1.70
C ASN A 56 17.02 0.87 -3.13
N ASN A 57 16.08 0.09 -3.67
CA ASN A 57 15.75 0.11 -5.09
C ASN A 57 14.56 1.03 -5.42
N GLY A 58 13.84 1.50 -4.40
CA GLY A 58 12.55 2.14 -4.60
C GLY A 58 11.46 1.14 -4.99
N ARG A 59 10.24 1.64 -5.15
CA ARG A 59 9.08 0.88 -5.62
C ARG A 59 8.21 1.74 -6.53
N MET A 60 7.57 1.09 -7.50
CA MET A 60 6.57 1.71 -8.36
C MET A 60 5.34 0.81 -8.40
N GLY A 61 4.28 1.24 -7.72
CA GLY A 61 3.00 0.55 -7.73
C GLY A 61 2.10 1.17 -8.80
N VAL A 62 1.61 0.35 -9.73
CA VAL A 62 0.79 0.82 -10.85
C VAL A 62 -0.54 0.08 -10.84
N MET A 63 -1.61 0.84 -10.64
CA MET A 63 -2.97 0.43 -10.97
C MET A 63 -3.36 1.19 -12.25
N PRO A 64 -3.49 0.53 -13.41
CA PRO A 64 -3.90 1.24 -14.63
C PRO A 64 -5.36 1.71 -14.53
N PRO A 65 -5.79 2.68 -15.36
CA PRO A 65 -7.20 2.96 -15.60
C PRO A 65 -7.93 1.68 -16.03
N MET A 66 -8.96 1.28 -15.28
CA MET A 66 -9.70 0.04 -15.50
C MET A 66 -11.12 0.25 -16.01
N ALA A 67 -11.61 1.49 -16.10
CA ALA A 67 -12.99 1.77 -16.52
C ALA A 67 -13.37 1.08 -17.84
N ALA A 68 -12.53 1.17 -18.87
CA ALA A 68 -12.77 0.54 -20.16
C ALA A 68 -12.80 -1.00 -20.08
N ALA A 69 -12.01 -1.61 -19.19
CA ALA A 69 -12.00 -3.05 -18.99
C ALA A 69 -13.23 -3.53 -18.19
N VAL A 70 -13.71 -2.72 -17.25
CA VAL A 70 -14.90 -3.02 -16.44
C VAL A 70 -16.16 -2.87 -17.29
N GLY A 71 -16.29 -1.80 -18.07
CA GLY A 71 -17.41 -1.55 -18.96
C GLY A 71 -18.09 -0.22 -18.66
N ASN A 72 -19.41 -0.23 -18.41
CA ASN A 72 -20.18 0.99 -18.17
C ASN A 72 -20.19 1.43 -16.69
N GLU A 73 -20.70 2.63 -16.40
CA GLU A 73 -20.76 3.19 -15.05
C GLU A 73 -21.52 2.32 -14.03
N GLU A 74 -22.57 1.60 -14.47
CA GLU A 74 -23.29 0.70 -13.56
C GLU A 74 -22.45 -0.53 -13.20
N GLU A 75 -21.66 -1.07 -14.13
CA GLU A 75 -20.70 -2.14 -13.84
C GLU A 75 -19.57 -1.66 -12.92
N ILE A 76 -19.11 -0.41 -13.09
CA ILE A 76 -18.11 0.23 -12.23
C ILE A 76 -18.64 0.40 -10.80
N LYS A 77 -19.88 0.87 -10.63
CA LYS A 77 -20.54 0.93 -9.30
C LYS A 77 -20.70 -0.45 -8.69
N ASN A 78 -21.08 -1.45 -9.49
CA ASN A 78 -21.25 -2.82 -9.01
C ASN A 78 -19.93 -3.38 -8.46
N VAL A 79 -18.83 -3.26 -9.23
CA VAL A 79 -17.53 -3.73 -8.74
C VAL A 79 -17.02 -2.90 -7.56
N ALA A 80 -17.30 -1.60 -7.51
CA ALA A 80 -16.95 -0.76 -6.36
C ALA A 80 -17.65 -1.21 -5.07
N ASN A 81 -18.94 -1.56 -5.14
CA ASN A 81 -19.69 -2.12 -4.01
C ASN A 81 -19.20 -3.52 -3.64
N TYR A 82 -18.79 -4.34 -4.61
CA TYR A 82 -18.16 -5.62 -4.31
C TYR A 82 -16.84 -5.42 -3.54
N VAL A 83 -15.99 -4.49 -3.98
CA VAL A 83 -14.73 -4.16 -3.27
C VAL A 83 -15.00 -3.67 -1.85
N LEU A 84 -16.02 -2.84 -1.63
CA LEU A 84 -16.44 -2.43 -0.27
C LEU A 84 -16.88 -3.62 0.57
N SER A 85 -17.59 -4.59 -0.01
CA SER A 85 -18.03 -5.79 0.71
C SER A 85 -16.87 -6.66 1.20
N LEU A 86 -15.71 -6.65 0.51
CA LEU A 86 -14.53 -7.44 0.90
C LEU A 86 -13.97 -7.05 2.27
N SER A 87 -14.12 -5.77 2.65
CA SER A 87 -13.69 -5.23 3.95
C SER A 87 -14.83 -5.13 4.97
N ASN A 88 -16.02 -5.66 4.65
CA ASN A 88 -17.26 -5.43 5.40
C ASN A 88 -17.62 -3.95 5.58
N SER A 89 -17.16 -3.07 4.69
CA SER A 89 -17.56 -1.66 4.66
C SER A 89 -19.03 -1.53 4.26
N GLN A 90 -19.67 -0.40 4.57
CA GLN A 90 -21.03 -0.12 4.11
C GLN A 90 -21.10 -0.16 2.56
N HIS A 91 -22.05 -0.93 2.02
CA HIS A 91 -22.21 -1.14 0.58
C HIS A 91 -23.65 -1.52 0.22
N ASP A 92 -24.00 -1.43 -1.06
CA ASP A 92 -25.22 -2.01 -1.63
C ASP A 92 -24.98 -3.49 -1.95
N ALA A 93 -25.70 -4.37 -1.23
CA ALA A 93 -25.54 -5.82 -1.35
C ALA A 93 -25.89 -6.35 -2.75
N LYS A 94 -26.91 -5.80 -3.42
CA LYS A 94 -27.32 -6.23 -4.76
C LYS A 94 -26.25 -5.85 -5.79
N ARG A 95 -25.68 -4.65 -5.65
CA ARG A 95 -24.57 -4.21 -6.50
C ARG A 95 -23.31 -5.04 -6.26
N ALA A 96 -22.99 -5.36 -5.01
CA ALA A 96 -21.87 -6.21 -4.67
C ALA A 96 -21.99 -7.60 -5.30
N GLU A 97 -23.17 -8.22 -5.24
CA GLU A 97 -23.43 -9.51 -5.90
C GLU A 97 -23.18 -9.43 -7.41
N LEU A 98 -23.69 -8.39 -8.09
CA LEU A 98 -23.48 -8.17 -9.52
C LEU A 98 -22.01 -7.86 -9.88
N GLY A 99 -21.28 -7.20 -8.97
CA GLY A 99 -19.89 -6.80 -9.16
C GLY A 99 -18.88 -7.94 -9.04
N LYS A 100 -19.25 -9.02 -8.35
CA LYS A 100 -18.37 -10.16 -8.06
C LYS A 100 -17.71 -10.73 -9.30
N THR A 101 -18.48 -11.01 -10.35
CA THR A 101 -17.94 -11.59 -11.59
C THR A 101 -16.86 -10.68 -12.19
N LYS A 102 -17.12 -9.38 -12.30
CA LYS A 102 -16.15 -8.41 -12.85
C LYS A 102 -14.86 -8.36 -12.03
N PHE A 103 -14.98 -8.36 -10.70
CA PHE A 103 -13.82 -8.43 -9.83
C PHE A 103 -12.99 -9.68 -10.11
N THR A 104 -13.62 -10.85 -10.13
CA THR A 104 -12.92 -12.13 -10.32
C THR A 104 -12.26 -12.25 -11.70
N THR A 105 -12.84 -11.64 -12.74
CA THR A 105 -12.29 -11.71 -14.10
C THR A 105 -11.23 -10.67 -14.40
N ILE A 106 -11.26 -9.51 -13.73
CA ILE A 106 -10.44 -8.34 -14.10
C ILE A 106 -9.50 -7.94 -12.96
N CYS A 107 -10.02 -7.80 -11.74
CA CYS A 107 -9.28 -7.23 -10.61
C CYS A 107 -8.42 -8.27 -9.90
N ALA A 108 -8.90 -9.52 -9.83
CA ALA A 108 -8.26 -10.61 -9.11
C ALA A 108 -6.86 -10.98 -9.65
N ALA A 109 -6.56 -10.64 -10.92
CA ALA A 109 -5.24 -10.86 -11.50
C ALA A 109 -4.13 -10.13 -10.72
N CYS A 110 -4.44 -8.96 -10.15
CA CYS A 110 -3.50 -8.19 -9.33
C CYS A 110 -3.87 -8.23 -7.86
N HIS A 111 -5.15 -8.13 -7.51
CA HIS A 111 -5.58 -8.07 -6.10
C HIS A 111 -5.83 -9.44 -5.46
N GLY A 112 -5.63 -10.54 -6.19
CA GLY A 112 -5.92 -11.88 -5.71
C GLY A 112 -7.41 -12.24 -5.80
N ALA A 113 -7.71 -13.53 -5.87
CA ALA A 113 -9.08 -14.03 -5.98
C ALA A 113 -9.94 -13.69 -4.74
N ASP A 114 -9.31 -13.62 -3.57
CA ASP A 114 -9.94 -13.23 -2.31
C ASP A 114 -9.74 -11.75 -1.96
N GLY A 115 -9.09 -10.97 -2.85
CA GLY A 115 -8.87 -9.54 -2.64
C GLY A 115 -7.76 -9.19 -1.65
N LYS A 116 -6.95 -10.15 -1.21
CA LYS A 116 -5.86 -9.91 -0.24
C LYS A 116 -4.66 -9.14 -0.76
N GLY A 117 -4.69 -8.75 -2.03
CA GLY A 117 -3.59 -8.06 -2.68
C GLY A 117 -2.51 -9.02 -3.18
N ASN A 118 -1.44 -8.44 -3.71
CA ASN A 118 -0.30 -9.18 -4.22
C ASN A 118 0.98 -8.38 -4.01
N GLN A 119 1.80 -8.86 -3.08
CA GLN A 119 3.05 -8.19 -2.69
C GLN A 119 4.11 -8.17 -3.79
N LEU A 120 4.02 -9.03 -4.81
CA LEU A 120 4.95 -9.02 -5.94
C LEU A 120 4.80 -7.75 -6.78
N VAL A 121 3.59 -7.20 -6.84
CA VAL A 121 3.27 -6.01 -7.65
C VAL A 121 2.87 -4.80 -6.80
N GLY A 122 2.82 -4.93 -5.48
CA GLY A 122 2.39 -3.86 -4.58
C GLY A 122 0.88 -3.62 -4.60
N ALA A 123 0.09 -4.60 -5.03
CA ALA A 123 -1.36 -4.48 -5.03
C ALA A 123 -1.85 -4.56 -3.58
N PRO A 124 -2.59 -3.55 -3.09
CA PRO A 124 -3.05 -3.50 -1.71
C PRO A 124 -4.07 -4.60 -1.41
N ASN A 125 -4.12 -4.97 -0.14
CA ASN A 125 -5.21 -5.74 0.43
C ASN A 125 -6.50 -4.90 0.38
N LEU A 126 -7.57 -5.48 -0.15
CA LEU A 126 -8.89 -4.84 -0.24
C LEU A 126 -9.86 -5.39 0.80
N THR A 127 -9.44 -6.35 1.62
CA THR A 127 -10.26 -6.98 2.65
C THR A 127 -10.09 -6.37 4.03
N ASP A 128 -9.23 -5.36 4.18
CA ASP A 128 -9.05 -4.62 5.42
C ASP A 128 -9.61 -3.20 5.32
N ASN A 129 -9.43 -2.43 6.40
CA ASN A 129 -9.92 -1.05 6.49
C ASN A 129 -8.82 0.00 6.24
N ILE A 130 -7.74 -0.38 5.56
CA ILE A 130 -6.58 0.49 5.31
C ILE A 130 -6.66 1.06 3.89
N TRP A 131 -7.30 2.23 3.79
CA TRP A 131 -7.56 2.89 2.51
C TRP A 131 -6.54 3.99 2.21
N LEU A 132 -5.39 3.63 1.66
CA LEU A 132 -4.30 4.56 1.31
C LEU A 132 -4.79 5.76 0.47
N HIS A 133 -5.79 5.55 -0.37
CA HIS A 133 -6.30 6.54 -1.33
C HIS A 133 -7.68 7.09 -1.00
N GLY A 134 -8.18 6.81 0.20
CA GLY A 134 -9.53 7.15 0.66
C GLY A 134 -10.52 6.01 0.52
N ALA A 135 -11.40 5.87 1.50
CA ALA A 135 -12.44 4.85 1.57
C ALA A 135 -13.74 5.30 0.87
N GLY A 136 -14.64 4.36 0.63
CA GLY A 136 -15.99 4.62 0.12
C GLY A 136 -16.10 4.56 -1.40
N GLU A 137 -17.34 4.36 -1.86
CA GLU A 137 -17.68 4.06 -3.25
C GLU A 137 -17.09 5.08 -4.24
N ALA A 138 -17.26 6.38 -3.97
CA ALA A 138 -16.76 7.44 -4.85
C ALA A 138 -15.23 7.40 -5.03
N ASN A 139 -14.45 7.08 -3.99
CA ASN A 139 -12.99 6.98 -4.10
C ASN A 139 -12.58 5.73 -4.89
N ILE A 140 -13.31 4.61 -4.73
CA ILE A 140 -13.06 3.38 -5.49
C ILE A 140 -13.40 3.58 -6.97
N ILE A 141 -14.56 4.16 -7.28
CA ILE A 141 -14.97 4.50 -8.66
C ILE A 141 -13.92 5.41 -9.30
N LYS A 142 -13.51 6.47 -8.59
CA LYS A 142 -12.45 7.36 -9.06
C LYS A 142 -11.15 6.60 -9.36
N ARG A 143 -10.75 5.67 -8.50
CA ARG A 143 -9.54 4.87 -8.68
C ARG A 143 -9.65 3.91 -9.88
N ILE A 144 -10.83 3.34 -10.14
CA ILE A 144 -11.09 2.51 -11.34
C ILE A 144 -10.99 3.37 -12.61
N HIS A 145 -11.48 4.61 -12.58
CA HIS A 145 -11.42 5.54 -13.71
C HIS A 145 -10.01 6.05 -13.99
N GLU A 146 -9.33 6.56 -12.97
CA GLU A 146 -8.08 7.29 -13.15
C GLU A 146 -6.83 6.39 -13.04
N GLY A 147 -6.97 5.20 -12.45
CA GLY A 147 -5.83 4.41 -12.02
C GLY A 147 -5.01 5.14 -10.95
N LYS A 148 -3.79 4.66 -10.66
CA LYS A 148 -2.80 5.30 -9.79
C LYS A 148 -1.40 4.77 -10.06
N THR A 149 -0.46 5.69 -10.11
CA THR A 149 0.96 5.38 -9.92
C THR A 149 1.41 5.93 -8.58
N ASN A 150 1.91 5.05 -7.71
CA ASN A 150 2.61 5.42 -6.48
C ASN A 150 4.09 5.14 -6.65
N GLN A 151 4.92 6.07 -6.19
CA GLN A 151 6.37 5.95 -6.28
C GLN A 151 7.00 6.14 -4.91
N MET A 152 7.78 5.14 -4.50
CA MET A 152 8.75 5.24 -3.43
C MET A 152 10.13 5.38 -4.10
N PRO A 153 10.83 6.51 -3.96
CA PRO A 153 12.09 6.75 -4.67
C PRO A 153 13.22 5.85 -4.14
N SER A 154 14.14 5.47 -5.02
CA SER A 154 15.36 4.74 -4.62
C SER A 154 16.28 5.63 -3.78
N TRP A 155 16.86 5.08 -2.72
CA TRP A 155 17.82 5.78 -1.85
C TRP A 155 19.26 5.29 -1.98
N GLN A 156 19.53 4.28 -2.82
CA GLN A 156 20.87 3.71 -2.97
C GLN A 156 21.94 4.71 -3.44
N ALA A 157 21.53 5.77 -4.14
CA ALA A 157 22.46 6.81 -4.60
C ALA A 157 22.80 7.85 -3.51
N LYS A 158 21.99 7.92 -2.46
CA LYS A 158 22.12 8.94 -1.40
C LYS A 158 22.69 8.38 -0.10
N PHE A 159 22.42 7.11 0.21
CA PHE A 159 22.85 6.47 1.46
C PHE A 159 23.84 5.34 1.22
N THR A 160 24.77 5.15 2.16
CA THR A 160 25.64 3.98 2.16
C THR A 160 24.86 2.71 2.53
N PRO A 161 25.38 1.50 2.20
CA PRO A 161 24.75 0.24 2.59
C PRO A 161 24.47 0.13 4.10
N GLU A 162 25.36 0.68 4.94
CA GLU A 162 25.24 0.70 6.40
C GLU A 162 24.12 1.65 6.84
N GLN A 163 24.02 2.84 6.24
CA GLN A 163 22.94 3.78 6.52
C GLN A 163 21.58 3.19 6.13
N ILE A 164 21.50 2.51 4.99
CA ILE A 164 20.30 1.80 4.55
C ILE A 164 19.97 0.67 5.54
N HIS A 165 20.97 -0.06 6.04
CA HIS A 165 20.75 -1.12 7.02
C HIS A 165 20.19 -0.59 8.34
N VAL A 166 20.75 0.51 8.86
CA VAL A 166 20.24 1.17 10.08
C VAL A 166 18.83 1.71 9.87
N LEU A 167 18.58 2.37 8.73
CA LEU A 167 17.24 2.89 8.39
C LEU A 167 16.21 1.75 8.25
N THR A 168 16.59 0.64 7.62
CA THR A 168 15.76 -0.58 7.53
C THR A 168 15.41 -1.08 8.92
N SER A 169 16.41 -1.22 9.79
CA SER A 169 16.20 -1.70 11.16
C SER A 169 15.29 -0.76 11.96
N TYR A 170 15.39 0.55 11.73
CA TYR A 170 14.54 1.55 12.39
C TYR A 170 13.09 1.45 11.91
N VAL A 171 12.86 1.39 10.58
CA VAL A 171 11.52 1.23 9.99
C VAL A 171 10.88 -0.10 10.40
N TRP A 172 11.61 -1.21 10.31
CA TRP A 172 11.11 -2.52 10.76
C TRP A 172 10.73 -2.50 12.24
N GLY A 173 11.55 -1.82 13.05
CA GLY A 173 11.31 -1.63 14.47
C GLY A 173 10.06 -0.82 14.79
N MET A 174 9.48 -0.05 13.86
CA MET A 174 8.23 0.72 14.09
C MET A 174 6.97 -0.14 14.08
N SER A 175 7.01 -1.28 13.40
CA SER A 175 5.90 -2.22 13.33
C SER A 175 6.13 -3.45 14.21
N ASN A 176 7.37 -3.74 14.62
CA ASN A 176 7.76 -4.96 15.33
C ASN A 176 8.45 -4.66 16.68
N HIS A 177 7.71 -4.03 17.60
CA HIS A 177 8.15 -3.74 18.97
C HIS A 177 8.17 -4.97 19.87
#